data_AF-A0A397BS16-F1
#
_entry.id   AF-A0A397BS16-F1
#
_cell.length_a   1.000
_cell.length_b   1.000
_cell.length_c   1.000
_cell.angle_alpha   90.00
_cell.angle_beta   90.00
_cell.angle_gamma   90.00
#
_symmetry.space_group_name_H-M   'P 1'
#
loop_
_entity.id
_entity.type
_entity.pdbx_description
1 polymer ?
#
loop_
_entity_poly.entity_id
_entity_poly.type
_entity_poly.pdbx_seq_one_letter_code
_entity_poly.pdbx_strand_id
1 'polypeptide(L)'
;MDWDQGAVTSLAGGGQPGAPGTGGASTVTSSYDLTRRCVSFLRGFREENTFVYRAQLTSHLRRSHLVLEVELRDLTSYDAELGDMFLSKPAQMLPLLEAAAAQVAKQQQQSLPIQIVLKSAAMESLRLRDVHASQVNRLVKVPGIVISSSKVRAKCMSISVQCKNCGHVKNLPCPSAFQGVAVPRNCDRRAQNDAEGSMGVLQQDCPKDSYVIVPDKCSYVDQQTLKLQESPEVVPTGEMPRHLLLYLVDKASPGTRVSILGISSVFNAKKQVGAVAIRTPYLRVVGIEVPSSLLASLLMHDDIQQIDEEGAGRAKVVFTPREEEIFADMARDPNLYEKLSASIAPSIYGDYTVNIKKAIACLLIGGSRKRLPDGMIVR
;
A
#
# COMPACT_ATOMS: atom_id res chain seq x y z
N MET A 1 -41.52 26.30 18.92
CA MET A 1 -40.80 27.42 18.28
C MET A 1 -39.44 26.88 17.91
N ASP A 2 -39.35 26.36 16.69
CA ASP A 2 -38.10 25.92 16.05
C ASP A 2 -37.28 27.17 15.75
N TRP A 3 -36.03 27.22 16.24
CA TRP A 3 -35.09 28.28 15.90
C TRP A 3 -33.90 27.66 15.18
N ASP A 4 -33.65 28.17 13.98
CA ASP A 4 -32.60 27.81 13.04
C ASP A 4 -31.23 27.65 13.70
N GLN A 5 -30.60 26.49 13.46
CA GLN A 5 -29.20 26.25 13.77
C GLN A 5 -28.34 26.94 12.69
N GLY A 6 -27.72 28.06 13.05
CA GLY A 6 -26.81 28.80 12.16
C GLY A 6 -25.58 27.97 11.79
N ALA A 7 -25.59 27.36 10.61
CA ALA A 7 -24.40 26.78 10.01
C ALA A 7 -23.42 27.91 9.65
N VAL A 8 -22.24 27.95 10.29
CA VAL A 8 -21.15 28.84 9.89
C VAL A 8 -20.56 28.32 8.59
N THR A 9 -21.13 28.73 7.47
CA THR A 9 -20.51 28.58 6.14
C THR A 9 -19.50 29.69 5.92
N SER A 10 -18.22 29.35 5.86
CA SER A 10 -17.21 30.24 5.28
C SER A 10 -17.41 30.27 3.76
N LEU A 11 -18.17 31.25 3.28
CA LEU A 11 -18.09 31.64 1.87
C LEU A 11 -16.70 32.21 1.62
N ALA A 12 -15.97 31.62 0.65
CA ALA A 12 -14.76 32.20 0.11
C ALA A 12 -15.13 33.49 -0.64
N GLY A 13 -15.25 34.60 0.10
CA GLY A 13 -15.52 35.93 -0.42
C GLY A 13 -14.31 36.45 -1.19
N GLY A 14 -14.57 36.95 -2.40
CA GLY A 14 -13.58 37.46 -3.33
C GLY A 14 -12.67 38.53 -2.73
N GLY A 15 -11.36 38.34 -2.88
CA GLY A 15 -10.35 39.33 -2.52
C GLY A 15 -10.36 40.50 -3.49
N GLN A 16 -10.63 41.70 -2.97
CA GLN A 16 -10.27 42.98 -3.58
C GLN A 16 -8.73 43.14 -3.61
N PRO A 17 -8.18 43.89 -4.58
CA PRO A 17 -6.73 43.99 -4.78
C PRO A 17 -6.11 44.97 -3.79
N GLY A 18 -5.29 44.44 -2.87
CA GLY A 18 -4.40 45.21 -2.00
C GLY A 18 -2.98 45.31 -2.59
N ALA A 19 -2.35 46.48 -2.44
CA ALA A 19 -1.10 46.95 -3.03
C ALA A 19 0.17 46.09 -2.78
N PRO A 20 1.27 46.29 -3.54
CA PRO A 20 2.37 45.33 -3.65
C PRO A 20 3.39 45.46 -2.52
N GLY A 21 3.47 44.43 -1.69
CA GLY A 21 4.55 44.23 -0.71
C GLY A 21 5.60 43.26 -1.25
N THR A 22 6.83 43.76 -1.34
CA THR A 22 8.11 43.10 -1.67
C THR A 22 8.19 41.58 -1.44
N GLY A 23 8.44 40.87 -2.54
CA GLY A 23 8.48 39.41 -2.62
C GLY A 23 9.71 38.76 -1.97
N GLY A 24 9.42 37.86 -1.04
CA GLY A 24 10.17 36.62 -0.82
C GLY A 24 9.20 35.47 -1.09
N ALA A 25 9.31 34.84 -2.26
CA ALA A 25 8.45 33.74 -2.66
C ALA A 25 8.85 32.44 -1.93
N SER A 26 8.31 32.24 -0.72
CA SER A 26 8.18 30.91 -0.14
C SER A 26 6.74 30.44 -0.40
N THR A 27 6.60 29.58 -1.40
CA THR A 27 5.34 28.92 -1.80
C THR A 27 4.84 28.05 -0.66
N VAL A 28 4.07 28.62 0.27
CA VAL A 28 3.21 27.84 1.16
C VAL A 28 2.01 27.40 0.34
N THR A 29 2.19 26.35 -0.48
CA THR A 29 1.11 25.76 -1.25
C THR A 29 0.06 25.25 -0.27
N SER A 30 -1.13 25.86 -0.29
CA SER A 30 -2.20 25.51 0.63
C SER A 30 -2.64 24.06 0.38
N SER A 31 -3.04 23.33 1.43
CA SER A 31 -3.55 21.96 1.32
C SER A 31 -4.75 21.85 0.37
N TYR A 32 -5.52 22.93 0.24
CA TYR A 32 -6.60 23.08 -0.71
C TYR A 32 -6.10 23.09 -2.17
N ASP A 33 -5.04 23.84 -2.45
CA ASP A 33 -4.45 23.92 -3.79
C ASP A 33 -3.87 22.57 -4.22
N LEU A 34 -3.21 21.86 -3.30
CA LEU A 34 -2.72 20.49 -3.54
C LEU A 34 -3.87 19.54 -3.85
N THR A 35 -4.95 19.59 -3.09
CA THR A 35 -6.14 18.76 -3.34
C THR A 35 -6.74 19.08 -4.70
N ARG A 36 -6.84 20.36 -5.08
CA ARG A 36 -7.33 20.78 -6.40
C ARG A 36 -6.44 20.28 -7.54
N ARG A 37 -5.11 20.33 -7.38
CA ARG A 37 -4.16 19.76 -8.34
C ARG A 37 -4.35 18.25 -8.50
N CYS A 38 -4.48 17.51 -7.39
CA CYS A 38 -4.79 16.08 -7.41
C CYS A 38 -6.11 15.76 -8.12
N VAL A 39 -7.18 16.55 -7.89
CA VAL A 39 -8.46 16.40 -8.62
C VAL A 39 -8.28 16.68 -10.10
N SER A 40 -7.48 17.70 -10.46
CA SER A 40 -7.18 18.02 -11.86
C SER A 40 -6.44 16.88 -12.56
N PHE A 41 -5.48 16.25 -11.87
CA PHE A 41 -4.75 15.09 -12.37
C PHE A 41 -5.69 13.90 -12.63
N LEU A 42 -6.51 13.51 -11.64
CA LEU A 42 -7.44 12.39 -11.78
C LEU A 42 -8.49 12.58 -12.89
N ARG A 43 -8.80 13.83 -13.24
CA ARG A 43 -9.74 14.17 -14.34
C ARG A 43 -9.05 14.35 -15.69
N GLY A 44 -7.84 14.92 -15.69
CA GLY A 44 -7.17 15.42 -16.89
C GLY A 44 -6.13 14.47 -17.47
N PHE A 45 -5.67 13.47 -16.71
CA PHE A 45 -4.67 12.53 -17.20
C PHE A 45 -5.25 11.65 -18.33
N ARG A 46 -4.56 11.68 -19.47
CA ARG A 46 -4.92 10.93 -20.68
C ARG A 46 -3.69 10.19 -21.20
N GLU A 47 -3.88 8.93 -21.55
CA GLU A 47 -2.90 8.14 -22.27
C GLU A 47 -3.49 7.78 -23.63
N GLU A 48 -2.82 8.25 -24.69
CA GLU A 48 -3.13 8.11 -26.14
C GLU A 48 -4.52 8.61 -26.59
N ASN A 49 -5.62 8.21 -25.94
CA ASN A 49 -6.95 8.84 -26.04
C ASN A 49 -7.93 8.44 -24.91
N THR A 50 -7.47 7.72 -23.90
CA THR A 50 -8.29 7.14 -22.83
C THR A 50 -7.97 7.75 -21.48
N PHE A 51 -9.02 8.06 -20.71
CA PHE A 51 -8.89 8.49 -19.32
C PHE A 51 -8.70 7.26 -18.42
N VAL A 52 -7.46 6.81 -18.26
CA VAL A 52 -7.10 5.58 -17.54
C VAL A 52 -7.72 5.55 -16.13
N TYR A 53 -7.45 6.59 -15.32
CA TYR A 53 -7.92 6.64 -13.93
C TYR A 53 -9.44 6.78 -13.79
N ARG A 54 -10.10 7.48 -14.73
CA ARG A 54 -11.57 7.61 -14.70
C ARG A 54 -12.23 6.29 -15.06
N ALA A 55 -11.74 5.62 -16.11
CA ALA A 55 -12.25 4.31 -16.52
C ALA A 55 -12.04 3.27 -15.40
N GLN A 56 -10.86 3.28 -14.77
CA GLN A 56 -10.55 2.43 -13.63
C GLN A 56 -11.47 2.71 -12.44
N LEU A 57 -11.67 3.97 -12.04
CA LEU A 57 -12.60 4.34 -10.98
C LEU A 57 -14.02 3.86 -11.27
N THR A 58 -14.56 4.10 -12.47
CA THR A 58 -15.91 3.66 -12.82
C THR A 58 -16.04 2.13 -12.82
N SER A 59 -15.04 1.40 -13.32
CA SER A 59 -15.01 -0.08 -13.28
C SER A 59 -14.98 -0.61 -11.85
N HIS A 60 -14.12 -0.04 -11.02
CA HIS A 60 -13.92 -0.44 -9.63
C HIS A 60 -15.12 -0.11 -8.74
N LEU A 61 -15.78 1.04 -8.95
CA LEU A 61 -17.04 1.39 -8.29
C LEU A 61 -18.16 0.40 -8.62
N ARG A 62 -18.29 -0.03 -9.88
CA ARG A 62 -19.28 -1.06 -10.28
C ARG A 62 -19.04 -2.40 -9.60
N ARG A 63 -17.78 -2.75 -9.37
CA ARG A 63 -17.37 -4.00 -8.70
C ARG A 63 -17.28 -3.87 -7.18
N SER A 64 -17.67 -2.73 -6.60
CA SER A 64 -17.49 -2.41 -5.16
C SER A 64 -16.04 -2.51 -4.65
N HIS A 65 -15.06 -2.48 -5.56
CA HIS A 65 -13.65 -2.54 -5.23
C HIS A 65 -13.15 -1.11 -4.95
N LEU A 66 -12.92 -0.77 -3.69
CA LEU A 66 -12.58 0.60 -3.28
C LEU A 66 -11.08 0.94 -3.38
N VAL A 67 -10.38 0.32 -4.33
CA VAL A 67 -8.93 0.50 -4.51
C VAL A 67 -8.67 1.21 -5.83
N LEU A 68 -7.89 2.29 -5.84
CA LEU A 68 -7.41 2.92 -7.06
C LEU A 68 -5.90 2.69 -7.20
N GLU A 69 -5.46 2.13 -8.31
CA GLU A 69 -4.03 1.97 -8.58
C GLU A 69 -3.53 3.18 -9.36
N VAL A 70 -2.48 3.85 -8.89
CA VAL A 70 -1.92 5.05 -9.52
C VAL A 70 -0.44 4.85 -9.77
N GLU A 71 0.01 5.09 -11.00
CA GLU A 71 1.41 5.03 -11.34
C GLU A 71 2.12 6.35 -11.00
N LEU A 72 3.27 6.28 -10.31
CA LEU A 72 4.05 7.47 -9.97
C LEU A 72 4.57 8.19 -11.20
N ARG A 73 4.88 7.45 -12.27
CA ARG A 73 5.37 8.02 -13.53
C ARG A 73 4.38 9.01 -14.12
N ASP A 74 3.10 8.66 -14.07
CA ASP A 74 2.00 9.48 -14.57
C ASP A 74 1.88 10.78 -13.77
N LEU A 75 1.96 10.68 -12.44
CA LEU A 75 1.97 11.84 -11.55
C LEU A 75 3.13 12.78 -11.88
N THR A 76 4.35 12.27 -12.03
CA THR A 76 5.53 13.07 -12.38
C THR A 76 5.44 13.66 -13.78
N SER A 77 4.83 12.94 -14.74
CA SER A 77 4.66 13.42 -16.11
C SER A 77 3.66 14.58 -16.23
N TYR A 78 2.65 14.62 -15.36
CA TYR A 78 1.65 15.67 -15.34
C TYR A 78 2.11 16.88 -14.52
N ASP A 79 2.67 16.65 -13.32
CA ASP A 79 3.20 17.69 -12.44
C ASP A 79 4.45 17.16 -11.71
N ALA A 80 5.62 17.68 -12.09
CA ALA A 80 6.90 17.30 -11.49
C ALA A 80 6.98 17.68 -10.00
N GLU A 81 6.42 18.84 -9.60
CA GLU A 81 6.42 19.27 -8.19
C GLU A 81 5.59 18.32 -7.34
N LEU A 82 4.45 17.88 -7.87
CA LEU A 82 3.57 16.93 -7.19
C LEU A 82 4.28 15.59 -7.00
N GLY A 83 4.97 15.09 -8.03
CA GLY A 83 5.79 13.88 -7.96
C GLY A 83 6.85 13.93 -6.86
N ASP A 84 7.62 15.03 -6.79
CA ASP A 84 8.65 15.22 -5.76
C ASP A 84 8.06 15.29 -4.34
N MET A 85 6.86 15.86 -4.20
CA MET A 85 6.12 15.87 -2.95
C MET A 85 5.65 14.48 -2.53
N PHE A 86 5.22 13.63 -3.47
CA PHE A 86 4.88 12.23 -3.19
C PHE A 86 6.11 11.41 -2.78
N LEU A 87 7.29 11.69 -3.32
CA LEU A 87 8.54 11.02 -2.92
C LEU A 87 9.04 11.49 -1.56
N SER A 88 8.98 12.80 -1.29
CA SER A 88 9.51 13.41 -0.07
C SER A 88 8.58 13.30 1.15
N LYS A 89 7.26 13.48 0.96
CA LYS A 89 6.25 13.49 2.04
C LYS A 89 4.99 12.70 1.65
N PRO A 90 5.10 11.39 1.34
CA PRO A 90 3.97 10.56 0.96
C PRO A 90 2.86 10.48 2.03
N ALA A 91 3.22 10.55 3.32
CA ALA A 91 2.26 10.40 4.42
C ALA A 91 1.21 11.54 4.48
N GLN A 92 1.55 12.72 3.99
CA GLN A 92 0.63 13.87 3.91
C GLN A 92 -0.12 13.88 2.57
N MET A 93 0.54 13.47 1.49
CA MET A 93 -0.02 13.51 0.15
C MET A 93 -1.03 12.40 -0.13
N LEU A 94 -0.84 11.20 0.43
CA LEU A 94 -1.75 10.07 0.23
C LEU A 94 -3.20 10.37 0.69
N PRO A 95 -3.45 10.86 1.91
CA PRO A 95 -4.81 11.23 2.32
C PRO A 95 -5.45 12.32 1.47
N LEU A 96 -4.65 13.26 0.93
CA LEU A 96 -5.14 14.30 0.03
C LEU A 96 -5.57 13.70 -1.31
N LEU A 97 -4.82 12.72 -1.81
CA LEU A 97 -5.16 12.00 -3.04
C LEU A 97 -6.41 11.13 -2.83
N GLU A 98 -6.56 10.48 -1.67
CA GLU A 98 -7.76 9.70 -1.31
C GLU A 98 -8.99 10.61 -1.22
N ALA A 99 -8.85 11.79 -0.62
CA ALA A 99 -9.90 12.81 -0.58
C ALA A 99 -10.26 13.32 -1.98
N ALA A 100 -9.27 13.55 -2.84
CA ALA A 100 -9.48 13.94 -4.24
C ALA A 100 -10.21 12.84 -5.03
N ALA A 101 -9.81 11.58 -4.87
CA ALA A 101 -10.48 10.43 -5.49
C ALA A 101 -11.93 10.30 -5.01
N ALA A 102 -12.18 10.47 -3.71
CA ALA A 102 -13.53 10.48 -3.14
C ALA A 102 -14.38 11.63 -3.71
N GLN A 103 -13.82 12.82 -3.94
CA GLN A 103 -14.55 13.92 -4.58
C GLN A 103 -14.92 13.63 -6.04
N VAL A 104 -14.02 13.01 -6.81
CA VAL A 104 -14.29 12.58 -8.19
C VAL A 104 -15.37 11.48 -8.22
N ALA A 105 -15.32 10.54 -7.27
CA ALA A 105 -16.30 9.47 -7.14
C ALA A 105 -17.69 9.98 -6.67
N LYS A 106 -17.75 10.96 -5.77
CA LYS A 106 -19.00 11.58 -5.29
C LYS A 106 -19.87 12.13 -6.41
N GLN A 107 -19.26 12.65 -7.48
CA GLN A 107 -20.01 13.12 -8.65
C GLN A 107 -20.71 11.98 -9.41
N GLN A 108 -20.30 10.72 -9.19
CA GLN A 108 -20.85 9.54 -9.86
C GLN A 108 -21.76 8.69 -8.97
N GLN A 109 -21.54 8.56 -7.65
CA GLN A 109 -22.47 8.07 -6.60
C GLN A 109 -21.70 7.90 -5.26
N GLN A 110 -22.38 8.10 -4.13
CA GLN A 110 -22.00 7.90 -2.70
C GLN A 110 -20.51 8.06 -2.26
N SER A 111 -20.31 8.77 -1.16
CA SER A 111 -19.00 9.03 -0.54
C SER A 111 -18.39 7.80 0.13
N LEU A 112 -17.81 6.88 -0.64
CA LEU A 112 -17.07 5.74 -0.09
C LEU A 112 -15.58 6.09 0.09
N PRO A 113 -14.92 5.61 1.16
CA PRO A 113 -13.49 5.80 1.34
C PRO A 113 -12.74 4.95 0.31
N ILE A 114 -12.04 5.60 -0.61
CA ILE A 114 -11.22 4.95 -1.64
C ILE A 114 -9.79 4.89 -1.12
N GLN A 115 -9.19 3.70 -1.13
CA GLN A 115 -7.78 3.50 -0.83
C GLN A 115 -6.97 3.60 -2.11
N ILE A 116 -5.82 4.28 -2.05
CA ILE A 116 -4.92 4.37 -3.20
C ILE A 116 -3.74 3.44 -3.02
N VAL A 117 -3.43 2.71 -4.09
CA VAL A 117 -2.27 1.85 -4.23
C VAL A 117 -1.35 2.49 -5.25
N LEU A 118 -0.14 2.83 -4.82
CA LEU A 118 0.86 3.38 -5.73
C LEU A 118 1.62 2.25 -6.44
N LYS A 119 1.81 2.38 -7.75
CA LYS A 119 2.70 1.56 -8.57
C LYS A 119 3.86 2.42 -9.04
N SER A 120 5.06 1.87 -9.05
CA SER A 120 6.22 2.53 -9.62
C SER A 120 7.18 1.50 -10.19
N ALA A 121 6.86 1.04 -11.40
CA ALA A 121 7.72 0.12 -12.13
C ALA A 121 9.12 0.73 -12.37
N ALA A 122 9.19 2.05 -12.55
CA ALA A 122 10.41 2.79 -12.91
C ALA A 122 11.26 3.30 -11.73
N MET A 123 10.79 3.20 -10.48
CA MET A 123 11.61 3.61 -9.34
C MET A 123 12.74 2.62 -9.07
N GLU A 124 13.95 3.14 -8.84
CA GLU A 124 15.09 2.32 -8.46
C GLU A 124 14.84 1.62 -7.12
N SER A 125 15.09 0.32 -7.09
CA SER A 125 14.94 -0.50 -5.90
C SER A 125 16.13 -0.33 -4.95
N LEU A 126 15.88 0.07 -3.71
CA LEU A 126 16.89 0.12 -2.66
C LEU A 126 17.07 -1.26 -2.03
N ARG A 127 18.33 -1.63 -1.74
CA ARG A 127 18.62 -2.83 -0.94
C ARG A 127 18.16 -2.60 0.49
N LEU A 128 17.77 -3.68 1.16
CA LEU A 128 17.27 -3.58 2.54
C LEU A 128 18.32 -3.01 3.52
N ARG A 129 19.61 -3.24 3.23
CA ARG A 129 20.75 -2.73 4.01
C ARG A 129 20.97 -1.22 3.85
N ASP A 130 20.58 -0.66 2.71
CA ASP A 130 20.80 0.76 2.36
C ASP A 130 19.63 1.65 2.86
N VAL A 131 18.66 1.07 3.55
CA VAL A 131 17.57 1.82 4.21
C VAL A 131 18.12 2.51 5.47
N HIS A 132 18.69 3.69 5.26
CA HIS A 132 19.26 4.54 6.30
C HIS A 132 18.25 5.55 6.88
N ALA A 133 18.67 6.26 7.94
CA ALA A 133 17.88 7.31 8.59
C ALA A 133 17.49 8.46 7.66
N SER A 134 18.25 8.72 6.58
CA SER A 134 17.94 9.73 5.56
C SER A 134 16.65 9.45 4.79
N GLN A 135 16.24 8.18 4.74
CA GLN A 135 15.04 7.72 4.02
C GLN A 135 13.80 7.62 4.91
N VAL A 136 13.89 8.02 6.19
CA VAL A 136 12.73 8.03 7.09
C VAL A 136 11.69 9.05 6.62
N ASN A 137 10.43 8.65 6.64
CA ASN A 137 9.25 9.34 6.11
C ASN A 137 9.24 9.58 4.60
N ARG A 138 10.16 8.95 3.85
CA ARG A 138 10.18 8.99 2.38
C ARG A 138 9.62 7.70 1.78
N LEU A 139 9.22 7.79 0.51
CA LEU A 139 8.80 6.63 -0.25
C LEU A 139 10.04 5.84 -0.70
N VAL A 140 10.06 4.53 -0.45
CA VAL A 140 11.13 3.63 -0.85
C VAL A 140 10.56 2.37 -1.50
N LYS A 141 11.28 1.85 -2.50
CA LYS A 141 11.00 0.56 -3.13
C LYS A 141 12.03 -0.45 -2.64
N VAL A 142 11.58 -1.50 -1.94
CA VAL A 142 12.46 -2.52 -1.35
C VAL A 142 12.04 -3.92 -1.84
N PRO A 143 12.91 -4.63 -2.59
CA PRO A 143 12.67 -6.00 -2.99
C PRO A 143 13.08 -6.97 -1.88
N GLY A 144 12.35 -8.08 -1.75
CA GLY A 144 12.69 -9.14 -0.80
C GLY A 144 11.74 -10.34 -0.87
N ILE A 145 11.93 -11.27 0.05
CA ILE A 145 11.11 -12.48 0.22
C ILE A 145 10.32 -12.35 1.51
N VAL A 146 9.01 -12.61 1.46
CA VAL A 146 8.19 -12.67 2.67
C VAL A 146 8.50 -13.98 3.41
N ILE A 147 8.98 -13.92 4.65
CA ILE A 147 9.36 -15.12 5.42
C ILE A 147 8.24 -15.64 6.31
N SER A 148 7.43 -14.73 6.85
CA SER A 148 6.37 -15.10 7.77
C SER A 148 5.28 -14.04 7.77
N SER A 149 4.04 -14.48 7.91
CA SER A 149 2.87 -13.64 8.12
C SER A 149 2.31 -13.87 9.52
N SER A 150 1.91 -12.80 10.21
CA SER A 150 1.14 -12.94 11.46
C SER A 150 -0.31 -13.32 11.14
N LYS A 151 -1.07 -13.75 12.15
CA LYS A 151 -2.53 -13.77 12.05
C LYS A 151 -3.06 -12.36 11.81
N VAL A 152 -4.18 -12.25 11.08
CA VAL A 152 -4.91 -11.00 10.89
C VAL A 152 -5.46 -10.54 12.24
N ARG A 153 -5.31 -9.25 12.54
CA ARG A 153 -5.80 -8.60 13.75
C ARG A 153 -6.65 -7.39 13.38
N ALA A 154 -7.76 -7.19 14.05
CA ALA A 154 -8.58 -5.99 13.88
C ALA A 154 -7.91 -4.80 14.57
N LYS A 155 -7.59 -3.75 13.80
CA LYS A 155 -7.10 -2.47 14.29
C LYS A 155 -8.21 -1.44 14.23
N CYS A 156 -8.40 -0.67 15.29
CA CYS A 156 -9.32 0.45 15.26
C CYS A 156 -8.71 1.68 14.53
N MET A 157 -9.44 2.23 13.55
CA MET A 157 -9.08 3.44 12.81
C MET A 157 -9.66 4.71 13.46
N SER A 158 -10.91 4.63 13.93
CA SER A 158 -11.59 5.70 14.66
C SER A 158 -12.15 5.14 15.95
N ILE A 159 -11.59 5.57 17.08
CA ILE A 159 -12.01 5.16 18.42
C ILE A 159 -13.07 6.13 18.92
N SER A 160 -14.24 5.60 19.25
CA SER A 160 -15.32 6.36 19.86
C SER A 160 -15.24 6.22 21.38
N VAL A 161 -14.94 7.32 22.08
CA VAL A 161 -14.91 7.36 23.55
C VAL A 161 -16.16 8.02 24.09
N GLN A 162 -16.77 7.44 25.11
CA GLN A 162 -17.94 7.96 25.79
C GLN A 162 -17.62 8.23 27.26
N CYS A 163 -17.94 9.44 27.73
CA CYS A 163 -17.79 9.78 29.15
C CYS A 163 -18.88 9.09 29.97
N LYS A 164 -18.49 8.42 31.06
CA LYS A 164 -19.44 7.72 31.97
C LYS A 164 -20.43 8.65 32.65
N ASN A 165 -19.97 9.83 33.07
CA ASN A 165 -20.77 10.72 33.92
C ASN A 165 -21.74 11.57 33.11
N CYS A 166 -21.32 12.00 31.92
CA CYS A 166 -22.07 12.96 31.12
C CYS A 166 -22.64 12.33 29.84
N GLY A 167 -22.13 11.17 29.40
CA GLY A 167 -22.58 10.50 28.18
C GLY A 167 -22.08 11.13 26.88
N HIS A 168 -21.23 12.16 26.94
CA HIS A 168 -20.66 12.81 25.77
C HIS A 168 -19.73 11.84 25.01
N VAL A 169 -19.94 11.75 23.69
CA VAL A 169 -19.20 10.87 22.77
C VAL A 169 -18.23 11.71 21.94
N LYS A 170 -16.97 11.30 21.90
CA LYS A 170 -15.92 11.90 21.08
C LYS A 170 -15.24 10.84 20.22
N ASN A 171 -15.03 11.14 18.95
CA ASN A 171 -14.29 10.26 18.03
C ASN A 171 -12.84 10.71 17.94
N LEU A 172 -11.91 9.79 18.17
CA LEU A 172 -10.47 10.02 18.14
C LEU A 172 -9.85 9.21 16.98
N PRO A 173 -9.20 9.87 16.00
CA PRO A 173 -8.52 9.16 14.92
C PRO A 173 -7.25 8.48 15.44
N CYS A 174 -6.98 7.26 14.95
CA CYS A 174 -5.79 6.48 15.26
C CYS A 174 -4.90 6.28 14.01
N PRO A 175 -4.08 7.28 13.62
CA PRO A 175 -3.36 7.25 12.35
C PRO A 175 -2.18 6.25 12.34
N SER A 176 -1.57 5.93 13.48
CA SER A 176 -0.35 5.11 13.53
C SER A 176 -0.64 3.63 13.74
N ALA A 177 0.05 2.76 13.01
CA ALA A 177 -0.12 1.30 13.04
C ALA A 177 0.33 0.63 14.36
N PHE A 178 1.23 1.27 15.12
CA PHE A 178 1.84 0.71 16.33
C PHE A 178 1.58 1.52 17.61
N GLN A 179 0.95 2.69 17.50
CA GLN A 179 0.79 3.59 18.65
C GLN A 179 -0.67 3.60 19.12
N GLY A 180 -0.86 3.34 20.40
CA GLY A 180 -2.17 3.49 21.04
C GLY A 180 -2.60 4.97 21.07
N VAL A 181 -3.90 5.20 21.00
CA VAL A 181 -4.47 6.54 21.18
C VAL A 181 -4.44 6.88 22.66
N ALA A 182 -3.88 8.03 23.00
CA ALA A 182 -4.01 8.58 24.34
C ALA A 182 -5.42 9.16 24.48
N VAL A 183 -6.22 8.55 25.34
CA VAL A 183 -7.56 9.07 25.67
C VAL A 183 -7.37 10.39 26.45
N PRO A 184 -8.08 11.47 26.07
CA PRO A 184 -8.04 12.73 26.81
C PRO A 184 -8.41 12.52 28.27
N ARG A 185 -7.67 13.16 29.18
CA ARG A 185 -7.93 13.07 30.62
C ARG A 185 -9.12 13.90 31.08
N ASN A 186 -9.47 14.93 30.31
CA ASN A 186 -10.53 15.87 30.64
C ASN A 186 -11.67 15.70 29.64
N CYS A 187 -12.91 15.82 30.12
CA CYS A 187 -14.10 15.76 29.29
C CYS A 187 -14.31 17.08 28.53
N ASP A 188 -14.43 17.01 27.20
CA ASP A 188 -14.53 18.20 26.33
C ASP A 188 -15.95 18.80 26.27
N ARG A 189 -16.92 18.24 27.01
CA ARG A 189 -18.30 18.77 27.08
C ARG A 189 -18.34 20.27 27.39
N ARG A 190 -17.43 20.77 28.24
CA ARG A 190 -17.37 22.20 28.57
C ARG A 190 -17.01 23.07 27.37
N ALA A 191 -16.05 22.64 26.55
CA ALA A 191 -15.65 23.35 25.33
C ALA A 191 -16.75 23.39 24.26
N GLN A 192 -17.65 22.40 24.23
CA GLN A 192 -18.84 22.43 23.38
C GLN A 192 -19.92 23.38 23.92
N ASN A 193 -20.20 23.33 25.23
CA ASN A 193 -21.18 24.21 25.86
C ASN A 193 -20.78 25.71 25.79
N ASP A 194 -19.48 26.01 25.87
CA ASP A 194 -18.95 27.37 25.70
C ASP A 194 -19.10 27.87 24.24
N ALA A 195 -19.18 26.97 23.25
CA ALA A 195 -19.43 27.30 21.84
C ALA A 195 -20.93 27.34 21.48
N GLU A 196 -21.78 26.59 22.20
CA GLU A 196 -23.23 26.51 22.01
C GLU A 196 -24.03 27.53 22.81
N GLY A 197 -23.38 28.50 23.48
CA GLY A 197 -24.03 29.63 24.15
C GLY A 197 -25.00 29.25 25.26
N SER A 198 -25.01 27.98 25.69
CA SER A 198 -25.88 27.50 26.77
C SER A 198 -25.27 27.90 28.11
N MET A 199 -25.57 29.13 28.54
CA MET A 199 -25.33 29.60 29.90
C MET A 199 -26.33 28.92 30.85
N GLY A 200 -26.11 27.63 31.14
CA GLY A 200 -27.11 26.78 31.78
C GLY A 200 -26.52 25.70 32.66
N VAL A 201 -26.52 25.99 33.96
CA VAL A 201 -26.34 25.09 35.11
C VAL A 201 -24.92 24.57 35.33
N LEU A 202 -24.40 24.88 36.52
CA LEU A 202 -23.19 24.35 37.16
C LEU A 202 -23.27 22.83 37.30
N GLN A 203 -23.15 22.10 36.19
CA GLN A 203 -23.06 20.65 36.24
C GLN A 203 -21.62 20.29 36.56
N GLN A 204 -21.42 19.66 37.71
CA GLN A 204 -20.12 19.31 38.29
C GLN A 204 -19.17 18.77 37.22
N ASP A 205 -17.93 19.27 37.23
CA ASP A 205 -16.88 18.82 36.33
C ASP A 205 -16.80 17.28 36.38
N CYS A 206 -16.79 16.66 35.21
CA CYS A 206 -16.56 15.22 35.15
C CYS A 206 -15.18 14.92 35.74
N PRO A 207 -15.04 13.87 36.58
CA PRO A 207 -13.75 13.51 37.13
C PRO A 207 -12.75 13.22 36.01
N LYS A 208 -11.47 13.43 36.30
CA LYS A 208 -10.38 13.11 35.35
C LYS A 208 -10.45 11.64 34.97
N ASP A 209 -10.12 11.33 33.71
CA ASP A 209 -10.14 9.99 33.12
C ASP A 209 -11.53 9.31 33.09
N SER A 210 -12.60 10.09 32.90
CA SER A 210 -13.99 9.58 32.80
C SER A 210 -14.36 8.91 31.48
N TYR A 211 -13.52 9.03 30.44
CA TYR A 211 -13.80 8.47 29.12
C TYR A 211 -13.54 6.97 29.08
N VAL A 212 -14.51 6.23 28.54
CA VAL A 212 -14.39 4.80 28.25
C VAL A 212 -14.57 4.57 26.76
N ILE A 213 -13.77 3.67 26.21
CA ILE A 213 -13.84 3.28 24.80
C ILE A 213 -15.10 2.43 24.60
N VAL A 214 -15.95 2.81 23.66
CA VAL A 214 -17.14 2.05 23.28
C VAL A 214 -16.83 1.26 22.01
N PRO A 215 -16.53 -0.06 22.12
CA PRO A 215 -16.08 -0.85 20.97
C PRO A 215 -17.13 -0.90 19.84
N ASP A 216 -18.42 -0.93 20.19
CA ASP A 216 -19.52 -1.06 19.22
C ASP A 216 -19.62 0.13 18.25
N LYS A 217 -19.14 1.31 18.66
CA LYS A 217 -19.14 2.54 17.84
C LYS A 217 -17.79 2.81 17.17
N CYS A 218 -16.82 1.91 17.34
CA CYS A 218 -15.49 2.06 16.78
C CYS A 218 -15.46 1.54 15.33
N SER A 219 -14.66 2.19 14.48
CA SER A 219 -14.38 1.69 13.13
C SER A 219 -13.12 0.84 13.15
N TYR A 220 -13.18 -0.36 12.57
CA TYR A 220 -12.07 -1.32 12.52
C TYR A 220 -11.61 -1.56 11.08
N VAL A 221 -10.32 -1.81 10.93
CA VAL A 221 -9.64 -2.21 9.69
C VAL A 221 -8.74 -3.39 10.01
N ASP A 222 -8.59 -4.30 9.07
CA ASP A 222 -7.69 -5.44 9.25
C ASP A 222 -6.23 -5.00 9.19
N GLN A 223 -5.42 -5.61 10.04
CA GLN A 223 -3.99 -5.39 10.11
C GLN A 223 -3.26 -6.73 10.24
N GLN A 224 -2.29 -6.95 9.37
CA GLN A 224 -1.43 -8.11 9.40
C GLN A 224 0.02 -7.64 9.25
N THR A 225 0.90 -8.20 10.08
CA THR A 225 2.32 -7.89 10.06
C THR A 225 3.04 -8.97 9.28
N LEU A 226 3.75 -8.59 8.22
CA LEU A 226 4.61 -9.48 7.46
C LEU A 226 6.07 -9.17 7.77
N LYS A 227 6.92 -10.20 7.69
CA LYS A 227 8.37 -10.06 7.76
C LYS A 227 8.94 -10.19 6.34
N LEU A 228 9.61 -9.15 5.85
CA LEU A 228 10.36 -9.17 4.60
C LEU A 228 11.82 -9.41 4.91
N GLN A 229 12.44 -10.36 4.21
CA GLN A 229 13.87 -10.63 4.26
C GLN A 229 14.50 -10.24 2.92
N GLU A 230 15.75 -9.81 2.95
CA GLU A 230 16.52 -9.60 1.72
C GLU A 230 16.70 -10.92 0.93
N SER A 231 16.78 -10.82 -0.39
CA SER A 231 17.03 -11.98 -1.25
C SER A 231 18.43 -12.56 -0.97
N PRO A 232 18.59 -13.90 -0.88
CA PRO A 232 19.87 -14.53 -0.55
C PRO A 232 20.99 -14.19 -1.54
N GLU A 233 20.65 -13.86 -2.78
CA GLU A 233 21.56 -13.45 -3.85
C GLU A 233 22.29 -12.12 -3.57
N VAL A 234 21.71 -11.27 -2.72
CA VAL A 234 22.22 -9.91 -2.40
C VAL A 234 22.90 -9.89 -1.02
N VAL A 235 22.85 -11.00 -0.28
CA VAL A 235 23.46 -11.09 1.05
C VAL A 235 24.99 -11.22 0.90
N PRO A 236 25.78 -10.35 1.53
CA PRO A 236 27.24 -10.47 1.49
C PRO A 236 27.70 -11.73 2.25
N THR A 237 28.74 -12.36 1.73
CA THR A 237 29.33 -13.57 2.34
C THR A 237 29.76 -13.31 3.78
N GLY A 238 29.32 -14.15 4.71
CA GLY A 238 29.71 -14.10 6.12
C GLY A 238 28.75 -13.31 7.04
N GLU A 239 27.71 -12.66 6.50
CA GLU A 239 26.69 -12.01 7.32
C GLU A 239 25.34 -12.74 7.31
N MET A 240 24.56 -12.56 8.39
CA MET A 240 23.20 -13.05 8.44
C MET A 240 22.25 -12.12 7.68
N PRO A 241 21.29 -12.65 6.91
CA PRO A 241 20.31 -11.83 6.21
C PRO A 241 19.44 -11.00 7.15
N ARG A 242 19.26 -9.72 6.82
CA ARG A 242 18.42 -8.79 7.59
C ARG A 242 16.95 -8.93 7.20
N HIS A 243 16.06 -8.57 8.13
CA HIS A 243 14.61 -8.56 7.91
C HIS A 243 13.98 -7.25 8.40
N LEU A 244 12.85 -6.87 7.80
CA LEU A 244 12.07 -5.69 8.12
C LEU A 244 10.59 -6.05 8.31
N LEU A 245 9.94 -5.34 9.23
CA LEU A 245 8.51 -5.49 9.48
C LEU A 245 7.72 -4.61 8.52
N LEU A 246 6.63 -5.15 7.97
CA LEU A 246 5.72 -4.41 7.12
C LEU A 246 4.27 -4.73 7.44
N TYR A 247 3.37 -3.87 6.96
CA TYR A 247 1.94 -4.00 7.17
C TYR A 247 1.17 -4.13 5.89
N LEU A 248 0.55 -5.28 5.70
CA LEU A 248 -0.42 -5.52 4.65
C LEU A 248 -1.20 -6.79 4.98
N VAL A 249 -2.48 -6.81 4.60
CA VAL A 249 -3.38 -7.93 4.83
C VAL A 249 -3.55 -8.73 3.55
N ASP A 250 -3.31 -10.03 3.64
CA ASP A 250 -3.72 -11.08 2.69
C ASP A 250 -3.37 -10.87 1.21
N LYS A 251 -2.29 -10.12 0.94
CA LYS A 251 -1.77 -9.90 -0.42
C LYS A 251 -0.52 -10.71 -0.73
N ALA A 252 0.19 -11.21 0.28
CA ALA A 252 1.43 -11.95 0.09
C ALA A 252 1.54 -13.13 1.06
N SER A 253 1.73 -14.32 0.50
CA SER A 253 2.01 -15.53 1.26
C SER A 253 3.50 -15.65 1.59
N PRO A 254 3.86 -16.28 2.73
CA PRO A 254 5.25 -16.64 3.03
C PRO A 254 5.88 -17.47 1.89
N GLY A 255 7.15 -17.18 1.56
CA GLY A 255 7.89 -17.76 0.45
C GLY A 255 7.85 -16.93 -0.84
N THR A 256 6.97 -15.94 -0.92
CA THR A 256 6.81 -15.12 -2.12
C THR A 256 7.88 -14.02 -2.23
N ARG A 257 8.46 -13.88 -3.44
CA ARG A 257 9.30 -12.73 -3.81
C ARG A 257 8.40 -11.54 -4.16
N VAL A 258 8.60 -10.42 -3.48
CA VAL A 258 7.82 -9.18 -3.66
C VAL A 258 8.73 -7.97 -3.76
N SER A 259 8.32 -6.97 -4.52
CA SER A 259 8.87 -5.61 -4.45
C SER A 259 7.85 -4.72 -3.76
N ILE A 260 8.22 -4.18 -2.60
CA ILE A 260 7.32 -3.40 -1.77
C ILE A 260 7.61 -1.92 -1.97
N LEU A 261 6.59 -1.18 -2.37
CA LEU A 261 6.61 0.27 -2.34
C LEU A 261 5.99 0.73 -1.02
N GLY A 262 6.77 1.40 -0.19
CA GLY A 262 6.30 1.80 1.13
C GLY A 262 7.00 3.00 1.72
N ILE A 263 6.41 3.54 2.77
CA ILE A 263 6.95 4.65 3.53
C ILE A 263 7.77 4.06 4.67
N SER A 264 9.06 4.37 4.70
CA SER A 264 9.92 3.98 5.82
C SER A 264 9.53 4.82 7.04
N SER A 265 8.99 4.18 8.08
CA SER A 265 8.58 4.85 9.31
C SER A 265 9.23 4.18 10.50
N VAL A 266 9.26 4.88 11.63
CA VAL A 266 9.78 4.33 12.88
C VAL A 266 8.68 4.24 13.92
N PHE A 267 8.76 3.24 14.80
CA PHE A 267 7.88 3.15 15.97
C PHE A 267 8.67 2.87 17.24
N ASN A 268 8.09 3.20 18.38
CA ASN A 268 8.69 2.95 19.68
C ASN A 268 8.39 1.51 20.11
N ALA A 269 9.38 0.63 20.02
CA ALA A 269 9.26 -0.75 20.49
C ALA A 269 9.47 -0.82 22.00
N LYS A 270 8.36 -0.86 22.76
CA LYS A 270 8.28 -0.90 24.24
C LYS A 270 9.01 0.27 24.96
N LYS A 271 8.47 0.71 26.10
CA LYS A 271 9.14 1.67 26.99
C LYS A 271 10.29 0.96 27.71
N GLN A 272 11.48 0.90 27.12
CA GLN A 272 12.70 0.69 27.89
C GLN A 272 12.93 1.96 28.72
N VAL A 273 13.10 1.79 30.03
CA VAL A 273 13.35 2.89 30.98
C VAL A 273 14.83 3.27 30.82
N GLY A 274 15.10 4.23 29.94
CA GLY A 274 16.44 4.72 29.65
C GLY A 274 16.42 5.65 28.44
N ALA A 275 17.04 6.82 28.56
CA ALA A 275 16.90 7.97 27.66
C ALA A 275 17.53 7.83 26.25
N VAL A 276 17.72 6.62 25.73
CA VAL A 276 18.21 6.44 24.35
C VAL A 276 17.01 6.25 23.42
N ALA A 277 16.74 7.25 22.59
CA ALA A 277 15.63 7.30 21.64
C ALA A 277 15.82 6.35 20.45
N ILE A 278 16.19 5.10 20.69
CA ILE A 278 16.31 4.07 19.67
C ILE A 278 14.90 3.66 19.25
N ARG A 279 14.61 3.79 17.94
CA ARG A 279 13.33 3.40 17.35
C ARG A 279 13.53 2.30 16.34
N THR A 280 12.58 1.38 16.27
CA THR A 280 12.61 0.29 15.31
C THR A 280 11.97 0.76 14.00
N PRO A 281 12.66 0.58 12.84
CA PRO A 281 12.08 0.89 11.56
C PRO A 281 11.05 -0.17 11.14
N TYR A 282 10.05 0.26 10.39
CA TYR A 282 9.08 -0.58 9.72
C TYR A 282 8.66 0.08 8.41
N LEU A 283 8.15 -0.72 7.49
CA LEU A 283 7.66 -0.23 6.21
C LEU A 283 6.13 -0.18 6.23
N ARG A 284 5.55 1.02 6.11
CA ARG A 284 4.12 1.17 5.81
C ARG A 284 3.93 0.94 4.32
N VAL A 285 3.28 -0.15 3.96
CA VAL A 285 3.07 -0.50 2.56
C VAL A 285 2.05 0.45 1.93
N VAL A 286 2.40 0.98 0.76
CA VAL A 286 1.52 1.82 -0.08
C VAL A 286 1.17 1.06 -1.35
N GLY A 287 2.10 0.26 -1.87
CA GLY A 287 1.85 -0.66 -2.96
C GLY A 287 2.74 -1.89 -2.88
N ILE A 288 2.25 -2.98 -3.45
CA ILE A 288 3.05 -4.18 -3.66
C ILE A 288 3.06 -4.49 -5.14
N GLU A 289 4.27 -4.58 -5.67
CA GLU A 289 4.54 -5.16 -6.97
C GLU A 289 5.01 -6.58 -6.73
N VAL A 290 4.12 -7.52 -6.97
CA VAL A 290 4.54 -8.90 -7.12
C VAL A 290 5.00 -9.03 -8.57
N PRO A 291 6.24 -9.46 -8.86
CA PRO A 291 6.65 -9.73 -10.23
C PRO A 291 5.59 -10.60 -10.92
N SER A 292 5.31 -10.33 -12.21
CA SER A 292 4.12 -10.74 -12.98
C SER A 292 3.81 -12.25 -12.99
N SER A 293 4.66 -13.04 -12.36
CA SER A 293 4.43 -14.42 -12.04
C SER A 293 3.27 -14.67 -11.05
N LEU A 294 2.76 -13.69 -10.28
CA LEU A 294 1.70 -13.94 -9.27
C LEU A 294 0.43 -13.07 -9.40
N LEU A 295 0.50 -11.93 -10.08
CA LEU A 295 -0.57 -10.94 -10.04
C LEU A 295 -1.86 -11.42 -10.72
N ALA A 296 -1.75 -12.28 -11.72
CA ALA A 296 -2.90 -12.80 -12.43
C ALA A 296 -3.77 -13.77 -11.60
N SER A 297 -3.20 -14.42 -10.58
CA SER A 297 -3.97 -15.27 -9.69
C SER A 297 -4.97 -14.46 -8.86
N LEU A 298 -4.57 -13.28 -8.38
CA LEU A 298 -5.34 -12.52 -7.39
C LEU A 298 -6.47 -11.67 -7.98
N LEU A 299 -6.39 -11.31 -9.26
CA LEU A 299 -7.41 -10.50 -9.95
C LEU A 299 -8.41 -11.34 -10.76
N MET A 300 -8.20 -12.65 -10.86
CA MET A 300 -9.03 -13.59 -11.64
C MET A 300 -9.64 -14.71 -10.78
N HIS A 301 -9.80 -14.47 -9.49
CA HIS A 301 -10.62 -15.33 -8.63
C HIS A 301 -12.10 -15.08 -8.95
N ASP A 302 -12.63 -15.82 -9.91
CA ASP A 302 -13.95 -16.46 -9.77
C ASP A 302 -14.20 -17.60 -10.78
N ASP A 303 -13.48 -17.70 -11.91
CA ASP A 303 -13.86 -18.64 -12.98
C ASP A 303 -12.79 -19.65 -13.45
N ILE A 304 -11.86 -20.10 -12.59
CA ILE A 304 -10.99 -21.23 -12.96
C ILE A 304 -11.08 -22.33 -11.91
N GLN A 305 -11.75 -23.40 -12.32
CA GLN A 305 -11.91 -24.68 -11.63
C GLN A 305 -10.60 -25.15 -11.00
N GLN A 306 -10.75 -25.69 -9.79
CA GLN A 306 -9.73 -26.33 -8.96
C GLN A 306 -8.83 -27.27 -9.78
N ILE A 307 -7.56 -26.91 -9.91
CA ILE A 307 -6.50 -27.86 -10.26
C ILE A 307 -5.47 -27.77 -9.14
N ASP A 308 -5.51 -28.81 -8.30
CA ASP A 308 -4.59 -29.23 -7.24
C ASP A 308 -3.53 -28.23 -6.78
N GLU A 309 -3.83 -27.65 -5.61
CA GLU A 309 -2.92 -27.02 -4.67
C GLU A 309 -1.88 -28.03 -4.15
N GLU A 310 -0.65 -28.02 -4.67
CA GLU A 310 0.50 -28.63 -3.98
C GLU A 310 1.82 -28.21 -4.65
N GLY A 311 2.14 -26.92 -4.52
CA GLY A 311 3.34 -26.33 -5.11
C GLY A 311 3.54 -24.90 -4.62
N ALA A 312 3.63 -24.71 -3.31
CA ALA A 312 3.98 -23.44 -2.69
C ALA A 312 5.32 -22.94 -3.25
N GLY A 313 5.28 -21.99 -4.18
CA GLY A 313 6.48 -21.36 -4.76
C GLY A 313 6.42 -21.08 -6.26
N ARG A 314 5.49 -21.69 -7.02
CA ARG A 314 5.29 -21.37 -8.44
C ARG A 314 4.08 -20.48 -8.63
N ALA A 315 4.35 -19.21 -8.45
CA ALA A 315 3.74 -18.11 -9.17
C ALA A 315 3.14 -18.53 -10.54
N LYS A 316 1.81 -18.49 -10.70
CA LYS A 316 1.10 -18.59 -12.00
C LYS A 316 1.44 -17.38 -12.88
N VAL A 317 2.47 -17.52 -13.71
CA VAL A 317 2.85 -16.51 -14.71
C VAL A 317 1.75 -16.38 -15.73
N VAL A 318 1.19 -15.17 -15.88
CA VAL A 318 0.40 -14.81 -17.06
C VAL A 318 1.32 -14.15 -18.05
N PHE A 319 1.36 -14.76 -19.23
CA PHE A 319 2.14 -14.30 -20.36
C PHE A 319 1.33 -13.31 -21.18
N THR A 320 2.01 -12.38 -21.80
CA THR A 320 1.39 -11.50 -22.81
C THR A 320 1.16 -12.29 -24.10
N PRO A 321 0.16 -11.93 -24.94
CA PRO A 321 -0.07 -12.61 -26.21
C PRO A 321 1.18 -12.66 -27.10
N ARG A 322 2.01 -11.61 -27.03
CA ARG A 322 3.28 -11.53 -27.75
C ARG A 322 4.31 -12.55 -27.24
N GLU A 323 4.38 -12.79 -25.93
CA GLU A 323 5.26 -13.82 -25.36
C GLU A 323 4.78 -15.23 -25.74
N GLU A 324 3.46 -15.46 -25.76
CA GLU A 324 2.88 -16.73 -26.19
C GLU A 324 3.19 -17.04 -27.65
N GLU A 325 3.11 -16.04 -28.54
CA GLU A 325 3.54 -16.16 -29.93
C GLU A 325 5.02 -16.55 -30.04
N ILE A 326 5.90 -15.88 -29.29
CA ILE A 326 7.34 -16.21 -29.27
C ILE A 326 7.56 -17.65 -28.79
N PHE A 327 6.85 -18.09 -27.75
CA PHE A 327 6.96 -19.47 -27.28
C PHE A 327 6.46 -20.49 -28.32
N ALA A 328 5.37 -20.17 -29.01
CA ALA A 328 4.84 -21.02 -30.08
C ALA A 328 5.81 -21.13 -31.26
N ASP A 329 6.45 -20.02 -31.64
CA ASP A 329 7.46 -20.01 -32.71
C ASP A 329 8.74 -20.75 -32.28
N MET A 330 9.19 -20.58 -31.03
CA MET A 330 10.31 -21.35 -30.48
C MET A 330 10.01 -22.85 -30.45
N ALA A 331 8.77 -23.25 -30.15
CA ALA A 331 8.37 -24.66 -30.15
C ALA A 331 8.37 -25.31 -31.55
N ARG A 332 8.26 -24.50 -32.61
CA ARG A 332 8.30 -24.97 -34.01
C ARG A 332 9.73 -25.18 -34.53
N ASP A 333 10.73 -24.62 -33.87
CA ASP A 333 12.12 -24.74 -34.29
C ASP A 333 12.64 -26.19 -34.13
N PRO A 334 13.06 -26.88 -35.20
CA PRO A 334 13.54 -28.27 -35.11
C PRO A 334 14.85 -28.40 -34.32
N ASN A 335 15.66 -27.34 -34.29
CA ASN A 335 16.95 -27.30 -33.58
C ASN A 335 16.82 -26.77 -32.14
N LEU A 336 15.61 -26.65 -31.60
CA LEU A 336 15.37 -26.09 -30.26
C LEU A 336 16.17 -26.84 -29.18
N TYR A 337 16.21 -28.17 -29.25
CA TYR A 337 16.89 -29.00 -28.25
C TYR A 337 18.40 -28.72 -28.20
N GLU A 338 19.04 -28.59 -29.36
CA GLU A 338 20.46 -28.30 -29.45
C GLU A 338 20.77 -26.89 -28.96
N LYS A 339 19.99 -25.90 -29.41
CA LYS A 339 20.10 -24.50 -28.94
C LYS A 339 19.97 -24.40 -27.43
N LEU A 340 18.99 -25.10 -26.83
CA LEU A 340 18.74 -25.09 -25.39
C LEU A 340 19.89 -25.75 -24.63
N SER A 341 20.38 -26.91 -25.09
CA SER A 341 21.54 -27.58 -24.48
C SER A 341 22.83 -26.75 -24.58
N ALA A 342 23.05 -26.03 -25.69
CA ALA A 342 24.21 -25.17 -25.87
C ALA A 342 24.15 -23.91 -24.99
N SER A 343 22.94 -23.43 -24.69
CA SER A 343 22.72 -22.27 -23.81
C SER A 343 23.07 -22.54 -22.34
N ILE A 344 23.04 -23.82 -21.92
CA ILE A 344 23.40 -24.24 -20.56
C ILE A 344 24.92 -24.20 -20.40
N ALA A 345 25.40 -23.28 -19.56
CA ALA A 345 26.82 -23.09 -19.23
C ALA A 345 27.72 -22.94 -20.48
N PRO A 346 27.61 -21.82 -21.22
CA PRO A 346 28.38 -21.60 -22.46
C PRO A 346 29.90 -21.55 -22.23
N SER A 347 30.34 -21.22 -21.00
CA SER A 347 31.76 -21.12 -20.64
C SER A 347 32.46 -22.47 -20.48
N ILE A 348 31.72 -23.59 -20.44
CA ILE A 348 32.26 -24.94 -20.23
C ILE A 348 32.27 -25.70 -21.56
N TYR A 349 33.46 -26.15 -21.98
CA TYR A 349 33.70 -26.86 -23.24
C TYR A 349 34.22 -28.28 -23.01
N GLY A 350 33.96 -29.17 -23.96
CA GLY A 350 34.48 -30.55 -23.98
C GLY A 350 33.45 -31.55 -24.52
N ASP A 351 33.90 -32.57 -25.25
CA ASP A 351 33.02 -33.54 -25.91
C ASP A 351 32.14 -34.31 -24.91
N TYR A 352 32.68 -34.58 -23.72
CA TYR A 352 31.95 -35.23 -22.63
C TYR A 352 30.80 -34.37 -22.06
N THR A 353 30.85 -33.04 -22.26
CA THR A 353 29.87 -32.10 -21.69
C THR A 353 28.57 -32.03 -22.48
N VAL A 354 28.58 -32.45 -23.76
CA VAL A 354 27.43 -32.38 -24.66
C VAL A 354 26.24 -33.18 -24.10
N ASN A 355 26.49 -34.42 -23.67
CA ASN A 355 25.44 -35.29 -23.13
C ASN A 355 24.99 -34.85 -21.73
N ILE A 356 25.90 -34.27 -20.94
CA ILE A 356 25.60 -33.75 -19.59
C ILE A 356 24.66 -32.54 -19.69
N LYS A 357 24.96 -31.58 -20.59
CA LYS A 357 24.11 -30.40 -20.82
C LYS A 357 22.72 -30.79 -21.32
N LYS A 358 22.65 -31.78 -22.23
CA LYS A 358 21.40 -32.38 -22.70
C LYS A 358 20.57 -33.00 -21.57
N ALA A 359 21.21 -33.74 -20.65
CA ALA A 359 20.54 -34.32 -19.48
C ALA A 359 20.03 -33.24 -18.51
N ILE A 360 20.82 -32.18 -18.26
CA ILE A 360 20.42 -31.06 -17.42
C ILE A 360 19.21 -30.31 -18.02
N ALA A 361 19.18 -30.13 -19.35
CA ALA A 361 18.02 -29.54 -20.03
C ALA A 361 16.73 -30.32 -19.76
N CYS A 362 16.78 -31.66 -19.88
CA CYS A 362 15.63 -32.52 -19.57
C CYS A 362 15.25 -32.46 -18.08
N LEU A 363 16.24 -32.37 -17.18
CA LEU A 363 16.01 -32.26 -15.73
C LEU A 363 15.27 -30.97 -15.35
N LEU A 364 15.57 -29.84 -16.00
CA LEU A 364 14.93 -28.55 -15.74
C LEU A 364 13.45 -28.50 -16.15
N ILE A 365 13.10 -29.18 -17.25
CA ILE A 365 11.69 -29.30 -17.71
C ILE A 365 10.92 -30.22 -16.76
N GLY A 366 11.56 -31.31 -16.31
CA GLY A 366 10.96 -32.29 -15.42
C GLY A 366 9.96 -33.22 -16.12
N GLY A 367 9.51 -34.24 -15.39
CA GLY A 367 8.49 -35.18 -15.86
C GLY A 367 7.06 -34.75 -15.55
N SER A 368 6.08 -35.49 -16.08
CA SER A 368 4.67 -35.31 -15.71
C SER A 368 4.35 -36.04 -14.40
N ARG A 369 3.82 -35.35 -13.40
CA ARG A 369 3.22 -35.98 -12.21
C ARG A 369 1.95 -36.71 -12.63
N LYS A 370 1.89 -38.03 -12.47
CA LYS A 370 0.69 -38.82 -12.80
C LYS A 370 0.01 -39.29 -11.52
N ARG A 371 -1.27 -38.95 -11.37
CA ARG A 371 -2.15 -39.51 -10.33
C ARG A 371 -2.91 -40.68 -10.93
N LEU A 372 -2.72 -41.86 -10.40
CA LEU A 372 -3.47 -43.06 -10.79
C LEU A 372 -4.86 -43.01 -10.15
N PRO A 373 -5.86 -43.72 -10.73
CA PRO A 373 -7.20 -43.83 -10.13
C PRO A 373 -7.19 -44.40 -8.71
N ASP A 374 -6.15 -45.16 -8.36
CA ASP A 374 -5.95 -45.75 -7.01
C ASP A 374 -5.39 -44.74 -5.98
N GLY A 375 -5.24 -43.46 -6.34
CA GLY A 375 -4.68 -42.42 -5.47
C GLY A 375 -3.15 -42.42 -5.36
N MET A 376 -2.47 -43.38 -5.99
CA MET A 376 -1.01 -43.40 -6.08
C MET A 376 -0.49 -42.27 -6.98
N ILE A 377 0.59 -41.62 -6.55
CA ILE A 377 1.23 -40.52 -7.27
C ILE A 377 2.61 -40.98 -7.73
N VAL A 378 2.80 -41.03 -9.05
CA VAL A 378 4.09 -41.36 -9.67
C VAL A 378 4.87 -40.07 -9.94
N ARG A 379 6.16 -40.10 -9.58
CA ARG A 379 7.12 -39.01 -9.77
C ARG A 379 7.88 -39.15 -11.06
#